data_AF-A0A357FM22-F1
#
_entry.id   AF-A0A357FM22-F1
#
_cell.length_a   1.000
_cell.length_b   1.000
_cell.length_c   1.000
_cell.angle_alpha   90.00
_cell.angle_beta   90.00
_cell.angle_gamma   90.00
#
_symmetry.space_group_name_H-M   'P 1'
#
loop_
_entity.id
_entity.type
_entity.pdbx_description
1 polymer ?
#
loop_
_entity_poly.entity_id
_entity_poly.type
_entity_poly.pdbx_seq_one_letter_code
_entity_poly.pdbx_strand_id
1 'polypeptide(L)'
;PMNRHGLALRDMEPNQRDLAFKLMSTGLTDRSYEQARQIIALEDVLGPLEKERGVKSFKRDPELYYFTIFGTPGGDDPWAWRAEGHHVSLHFSVWKGEIIAMTPFFFGANPAEVRKGPKNGLRILSHREDIAIDLMSNFDEGQKKKAIIYGSAPNDIITYNSSKVSLPVEEGLSISKMTGTQRAIIETLISEYINQVPEELAQKKFDELEKYGLENVHFAWGGATDASGEHYYRIHGGNFVVEFDNRQNGANHIHSVWRDVDNDFAEDVMRQHLLAYHVL
;
A
#
# COMPACT_ATOMS: atom_id res chain seq x y z
N PRO A 1 18.22 3.42 7.00
CA PRO A 1 17.00 2.81 7.55
C PRO A 1 16.84 3.13 9.05
N MET A 2 15.60 3.33 9.50
CA MET A 2 15.32 3.31 10.94
C MET A 2 15.52 1.88 11.47
N ASN A 3 15.86 1.73 12.74
CA ASN A 3 15.83 0.42 13.39
C ASN A 3 14.39 -0.11 13.33
N ARG A 4 14.22 -1.29 12.73
CA ARG A 4 12.94 -2.00 12.66
C ARG A 4 12.92 -3.12 13.70
N HIS A 5 11.72 -3.44 14.19
CA HIS A 5 11.55 -4.58 15.09
C HIS A 5 11.46 -5.88 14.28
N GLY A 6 11.80 -7.00 14.92
CA GLY A 6 11.79 -8.32 14.29
C GLY A 6 13.17 -8.81 13.85
N LEU A 7 13.20 -9.98 13.22
CA LEU A 7 14.41 -10.62 12.73
C LEU A 7 14.64 -10.20 11.26
N ALA A 8 15.80 -9.64 10.96
CA ALA A 8 16.19 -9.33 9.59
C ALA A 8 16.49 -10.60 8.80
N LEU A 9 16.15 -10.65 7.52
CA LEU A 9 16.54 -11.76 6.62
C LEU A 9 18.05 -12.03 6.66
N ARG A 10 18.87 -10.97 6.77
CA ARG A 10 20.33 -11.07 6.89
C ARG A 10 20.75 -11.97 8.05
N ASP A 11 20.03 -11.87 9.16
CA ASP A 11 20.36 -12.54 10.42
C ASP A 11 19.63 -13.89 10.56
N MET A 12 18.92 -14.33 9.51
CA MET A 12 18.29 -15.65 9.41
C MET A 12 19.20 -16.67 8.72
N GLU A 13 19.14 -17.91 9.17
CA GLU A 13 19.68 -19.07 8.44
C GLU A 13 18.90 -19.31 7.12
N PRO A 14 19.48 -20.00 6.11
CA PRO A 14 18.83 -20.18 4.81
C PRO A 14 17.40 -20.76 4.89
N ASN A 15 17.20 -21.79 5.72
CA ASN A 15 15.89 -22.40 5.93
C ASN A 15 14.88 -21.43 6.58
N GLN A 16 15.33 -20.54 7.46
CA GLN A 16 14.48 -19.53 8.08
C GLN A 16 14.04 -18.47 7.07
N ARG A 17 14.92 -18.07 6.15
CA ARG A 17 14.59 -17.14 5.05
C ARG A 17 13.51 -17.75 4.15
N ASP A 18 13.66 -19.02 3.79
CA ASP A 18 12.66 -19.73 2.98
C ASP A 18 11.29 -19.77 3.68
N LEU A 19 11.26 -20.05 4.98
CA LEU A 19 10.04 -20.03 5.78
C LEU A 19 9.44 -18.64 5.92
N ALA A 20 10.26 -17.59 6.08
CA ALA A 20 9.79 -16.21 6.15
C ALA A 20 9.10 -15.79 4.86
N PHE A 21 9.68 -16.11 3.70
CA PHE A 21 9.05 -15.84 2.42
C PHE A 21 7.82 -16.71 2.16
N LYS A 22 7.83 -17.97 2.61
CA LYS A 22 6.64 -18.82 2.58
C LYS A 22 5.52 -18.27 3.45
N LEU A 23 5.83 -17.70 4.61
CA LEU A 23 4.84 -16.99 5.42
C LEU A 23 4.26 -15.79 4.67
N MET A 24 5.12 -14.95 4.08
CA MET A 24 4.67 -13.80 3.26
C MET A 24 3.74 -14.22 2.12
N SER A 25 4.03 -15.33 1.43
CA SER A 25 3.18 -15.81 0.34
C SER A 25 1.80 -16.30 0.82
N THR A 26 1.63 -16.63 2.10
CA THR A 26 0.30 -17.05 2.62
C THR A 26 -0.71 -15.90 2.68
N GLY A 27 -0.25 -14.67 2.82
CA GLY A 27 -1.11 -13.48 2.88
C GLY A 27 -1.36 -12.80 1.55
N LEU A 28 -0.76 -13.27 0.45
CA LEU A 28 -0.71 -12.57 -0.83
C LEU A 28 -1.18 -13.47 -1.98
N THR A 29 -1.67 -12.85 -3.05
CA THR A 29 -1.76 -13.55 -4.35
C THR A 29 -0.37 -13.78 -4.93
N ASP A 30 -0.22 -14.74 -5.86
CA ASP A 30 1.06 -14.99 -6.55
C ASP A 30 1.63 -13.71 -7.18
N ARG A 31 0.75 -12.90 -7.78
CA ARG A 31 1.10 -11.61 -8.38
C ARG A 31 1.66 -10.65 -7.33
N SER A 32 0.99 -10.46 -6.20
CA SER A 32 1.43 -9.52 -5.17
C SER A 32 2.63 -10.02 -4.37
N TYR A 33 2.77 -11.33 -4.22
CA TYR A 33 3.99 -11.93 -3.69
C TYR A 33 5.19 -11.65 -4.60
N GLU A 34 5.05 -11.84 -5.91
CA GLU A 34 6.11 -11.52 -6.87
C GLU A 34 6.44 -10.02 -6.86
N GLN A 35 5.44 -9.13 -6.78
CA GLN A 35 5.68 -7.70 -6.59
C GLN A 35 6.51 -7.41 -5.34
N ALA A 36 6.16 -8.00 -4.18
CA ALA A 36 6.92 -7.84 -2.95
C ALA A 36 8.38 -8.33 -3.11
N ARG A 37 8.59 -9.48 -3.76
CA ARG A 37 9.94 -10.02 -4.06
C ARG A 37 10.73 -9.08 -4.96
N GLN A 38 10.10 -8.51 -5.99
CA GLN A 38 10.73 -7.57 -6.90
C GLN A 38 11.09 -6.25 -6.22
N ILE A 39 10.22 -5.74 -5.33
CA ILE A 39 10.49 -4.53 -4.53
C ILE A 39 11.69 -4.77 -3.61
N ILE A 40 11.76 -5.91 -2.94
CA ILE A 40 12.90 -6.29 -2.10
C ILE A 40 14.19 -6.35 -2.93
N ALA A 41 14.14 -7.01 -4.09
CA ALA A 41 15.28 -7.13 -5.01
C ALA A 41 15.63 -5.81 -5.73
N LEU A 42 14.84 -4.76 -5.57
CA LEU A 42 15.10 -3.45 -6.17
C LEU A 42 16.21 -2.71 -5.43
N GLU A 43 16.50 -3.07 -4.17
CA GLU A 43 17.64 -2.53 -3.41
C GLU A 43 18.98 -2.71 -4.16
N ASP A 44 19.16 -3.84 -4.86
CA ASP A 44 20.35 -4.14 -5.68
C ASP A 44 20.48 -3.23 -6.92
N VAL A 45 19.36 -2.68 -7.38
CA VAL A 45 19.34 -1.68 -8.46
C VAL A 45 19.55 -0.29 -7.89
N LEU A 46 18.83 0.05 -6.82
CA LEU A 46 18.85 1.37 -6.22
C LEU A 46 20.23 1.76 -5.68
N GLY A 47 20.94 0.83 -5.01
CA GLY A 47 22.26 1.11 -4.42
C GLY A 47 23.28 1.65 -5.41
N PRO A 48 23.55 0.96 -6.53
CA PRO A 48 24.41 1.47 -7.59
C PRO A 48 23.93 2.81 -8.18
N LEU A 49 22.62 2.98 -8.40
CA LEU A 49 22.04 4.22 -8.94
C LEU A 49 22.26 5.43 -8.01
N GLU A 50 22.05 5.24 -6.71
CA GLU A 50 22.30 6.28 -5.70
C GLU A 50 23.78 6.65 -5.63
N LYS A 51 24.67 5.64 -5.65
CA LYS A 51 26.12 5.85 -5.65
C LYS A 51 26.58 6.67 -6.85
N GLU A 52 26.08 6.36 -8.05
CA GLU A 52 26.41 7.09 -9.28
C GLU A 52 25.92 8.55 -9.23
N ARG A 53 24.76 8.79 -8.61
CA ARG A 53 24.22 10.14 -8.38
C ARG A 53 24.90 10.89 -7.24
N GLY A 54 25.85 10.27 -6.54
CA GLY A 54 26.51 10.86 -5.36
C GLY A 54 25.59 10.98 -4.14
N VAL A 55 24.47 10.27 -4.11
CA VAL A 55 23.53 10.27 -2.98
C VAL A 55 24.17 9.50 -1.81
N LYS A 56 24.37 10.19 -0.69
CA LYS A 56 24.82 9.57 0.56
C LYS A 56 23.62 8.93 1.25
N SER A 57 23.47 7.62 1.06
CA SER A 57 22.44 6.82 1.72
C SER A 57 23.07 5.71 2.57
N PHE A 58 22.24 4.97 3.28
CA PHE A 58 22.65 3.73 3.94
C PHE A 58 22.95 2.65 2.89
N LYS A 59 23.66 1.59 3.30
CA LYS A 59 23.89 0.44 2.41
C LYS A 59 22.55 -0.19 2.04
N ARG A 60 22.19 -0.11 0.77
CA ARG A 60 21.07 -0.84 0.16
C ARG A 60 21.37 -2.33 0.21
N ASP A 61 20.42 -3.10 0.69
CA ASP A 61 20.61 -4.52 0.97
C ASP A 61 19.24 -5.23 1.00
N PRO A 62 18.96 -6.14 0.05
CA PRO A 62 17.71 -6.91 0.03
C PRO A 62 17.49 -7.76 1.28
N GLU A 63 18.54 -8.03 2.07
CA GLU A 63 18.43 -8.80 3.30
C GLU A 63 18.09 -7.93 4.53
N LEU A 64 17.93 -6.61 4.36
CA LEU A 64 17.43 -5.67 5.40
C LEU A 64 15.91 -5.48 5.36
N TYR A 65 15.19 -6.60 5.15
CA TYR A 65 13.76 -6.74 5.40
C TYR A 65 13.54 -7.63 6.63
N TYR A 66 12.54 -7.29 7.42
CA TYR A 66 12.34 -7.79 8.77
C TYR A 66 11.01 -8.50 8.90
N PHE A 67 11.03 -9.63 9.59
CA PHE A 67 9.84 -10.39 9.94
C PHE A 67 9.63 -10.36 11.45
N THR A 68 8.42 -10.03 11.87
CA THR A 68 8.01 -10.03 13.28
C THR A 68 6.80 -10.95 13.44
N ILE A 69 6.83 -11.81 14.46
CA ILE A 69 5.67 -12.59 14.90
C ILE A 69 5.25 -12.05 16.27
N PHE A 70 3.96 -11.79 16.43
CA PHE A 70 3.34 -11.36 17.68
C PHE A 70 2.45 -12.49 18.19
N GLY A 71 2.50 -12.78 19.50
CA GLY A 71 1.76 -13.89 20.08
C GLY A 71 2.28 -15.27 19.65
N THR A 72 1.44 -16.28 19.81
CA THR A 72 1.78 -17.68 19.47
C THR A 72 0.92 -18.16 18.30
N PRO A 73 1.51 -18.42 17.11
CA PRO A 73 0.76 -18.96 15.98
C PRO A 73 0.06 -20.27 16.32
N GLY A 74 -1.22 -20.38 15.94
CA GLY A 74 -2.04 -21.58 16.13
C GLY A 74 -2.57 -21.83 17.54
N GLY A 75 -2.36 -20.89 18.48
CA GLY A 75 -3.00 -20.90 19.80
C GLY A 75 -4.44 -20.36 19.78
N ASP A 76 -5.07 -20.31 20.97
CA ASP A 76 -6.43 -19.77 21.17
C ASP A 76 -6.47 -18.23 21.16
N ASP A 77 -5.36 -17.59 21.52
CA ASP A 77 -5.20 -16.14 21.55
C ASP A 77 -4.92 -15.56 20.15
N PRO A 78 -5.27 -14.28 19.90
CA PRO A 78 -4.86 -13.59 18.68
C PRO A 78 -3.34 -13.59 18.51
N TRP A 79 -2.88 -13.78 17.28
CA TRP A 79 -1.48 -13.65 16.91
C TRP A 79 -1.38 -12.85 15.60
N ALA A 80 -0.21 -12.31 15.30
CA ALA A 80 -0.02 -11.53 14.09
C ALA A 80 1.37 -11.76 13.50
N TRP A 81 1.53 -11.42 12.23
CA TRP A 81 2.83 -11.33 11.61
C TRP A 81 2.95 -10.07 10.79
N ARG A 82 4.18 -9.58 10.69
CA ARG A 82 4.54 -8.41 9.91
C ARG A 82 5.77 -8.69 9.07
N ALA A 83 5.76 -8.23 7.83
CA ALA A 83 6.93 -8.16 6.97
C ALA A 83 7.17 -6.70 6.56
N GLU A 84 8.34 -6.16 6.86
CA GLU A 84 8.62 -4.74 6.61
C GLU A 84 10.06 -4.47 6.18
N GLY A 85 10.27 -3.41 5.40
CA GLY A 85 11.58 -2.96 4.99
C GLY A 85 11.50 -1.56 4.40
N HIS A 86 12.40 -1.22 3.49
CA HIS A 86 12.45 0.13 2.91
C HIS A 86 11.18 0.47 2.11
N HIS A 87 10.66 -0.47 1.31
CA HIS A 87 9.47 -0.26 0.46
C HIS A 87 8.38 -1.33 0.55
N VAL A 88 8.41 -2.17 1.58
CA VAL A 88 7.33 -3.13 1.90
C VAL A 88 6.90 -2.92 3.34
N SER A 89 5.60 -2.94 3.60
CA SER A 89 5.04 -3.04 4.95
C SER A 89 3.71 -3.79 4.87
N LEU A 90 3.70 -5.02 5.36
CA LEU A 90 2.55 -5.93 5.35
C LEU A 90 2.25 -6.36 6.78
N HIS A 91 0.98 -6.31 7.17
CA HIS A 91 0.53 -6.58 8.54
C HIS A 91 -0.68 -7.50 8.49
N PHE A 92 -0.59 -8.66 9.11
CA PHE A 92 -1.69 -9.63 9.16
C PHE A 92 -1.94 -10.03 10.60
N SER A 93 -3.18 -9.85 11.05
CA SER A 93 -3.64 -10.29 12.36
C SER A 93 -4.59 -11.46 12.19
N VAL A 94 -4.39 -12.50 13.00
CA VAL A 94 -5.07 -13.77 12.92
C VAL A 94 -5.68 -14.11 14.26
N TRP A 95 -6.94 -14.53 14.27
CA TRP A 95 -7.61 -15.02 15.46
C TRP A 95 -8.58 -16.14 15.10
N LYS A 96 -8.54 -17.24 15.87
CA LYS A 96 -9.38 -18.44 15.65
C LYS A 96 -9.31 -19.00 14.22
N GLY A 97 -8.14 -18.94 13.60
CA GLY A 97 -7.91 -19.43 12.24
C GLY A 97 -8.36 -18.48 11.13
N GLU A 98 -8.91 -17.31 11.46
CA GLU A 98 -9.34 -16.30 10.50
C GLU A 98 -8.40 -15.10 10.49
N ILE A 99 -8.18 -14.50 9.32
CA ILE A 99 -7.49 -13.21 9.20
C ILE A 99 -8.49 -12.11 9.56
N ILE A 100 -8.23 -11.44 10.68
CA ILE A 100 -9.10 -10.40 11.23
C ILE A 100 -8.68 -8.99 10.80
N ALA A 101 -7.44 -8.79 10.36
CA ALA A 101 -6.97 -7.55 9.75
C ALA A 101 -5.78 -7.82 8.81
N MET A 102 -5.67 -7.03 7.74
CA MET A 102 -4.62 -7.16 6.70
C MET A 102 -3.97 -5.81 6.32
N THR A 103 -4.31 -4.75 7.05
CA THR A 103 -3.86 -3.38 6.79
C THR A 103 -3.20 -2.75 8.01
N PRO A 104 -2.31 -1.75 7.82
CA PRO A 104 -1.97 -1.07 6.56
C PRO A 104 -1.20 -1.99 5.59
N PHE A 105 -1.49 -1.86 4.30
CA PHE A 105 -0.83 -2.64 3.25
C PHE A 105 -0.07 -1.68 2.34
N PHE A 106 1.27 -1.71 2.43
CA PHE A 106 2.14 -0.78 1.73
C PHE A 106 3.07 -1.49 0.76
N PHE A 107 3.09 -0.98 -0.48
CA PHE A 107 4.13 -1.23 -1.47
C PHE A 107 4.64 0.10 -2.02
N GLY A 108 5.95 0.27 -2.02
CA GLY A 108 6.63 1.33 -2.75
C GLY A 108 7.57 0.76 -3.80
N ALA A 109 8.07 1.63 -4.67
CA ALA A 109 9.08 1.26 -5.66
C ALA A 109 10.05 2.42 -5.86
N ASN A 110 11.33 2.20 -5.55
CA ASN A 110 12.39 3.15 -5.84
C ASN A 110 13.57 2.41 -6.51
N PRO A 111 13.82 2.63 -7.81
CA PRO A 111 13.07 3.54 -8.69
C PRO A 111 11.67 3.01 -9.07
N ALA A 112 10.73 3.89 -9.41
CA ALA A 112 9.42 3.50 -9.96
C ALA A 112 9.57 2.78 -11.32
N GLU A 113 10.49 3.28 -12.15
CA GLU A 113 10.96 2.71 -13.40
C GLU A 113 12.48 2.57 -13.37
N VAL A 114 12.98 1.37 -13.65
CA VAL A 114 14.40 1.14 -13.87
C VAL A 114 14.77 1.63 -15.28
N ARG A 115 15.47 2.77 -15.38
CA ARG A 115 15.79 3.43 -16.66
C ARG A 115 17.14 3.03 -17.30
N LYS A 116 17.90 2.14 -16.65
CA LYS A 116 19.19 1.65 -17.17
C LYS A 116 19.63 0.35 -16.49
N GLY A 117 20.58 -0.34 -17.13
CA GLY A 117 21.14 -1.60 -16.65
C GLY A 117 20.31 -2.82 -17.06
N PRO A 118 20.62 -4.02 -16.51
CA PRO A 118 20.00 -5.27 -16.96
C PRO A 118 18.48 -5.38 -16.75
N LYS A 119 17.93 -4.63 -15.78
CA LYS A 119 16.49 -4.57 -15.48
C LYS A 119 15.79 -3.37 -16.13
N ASN A 120 16.36 -2.77 -17.18
CA ASN A 120 15.80 -1.62 -17.86
C ASN A 120 14.34 -1.86 -18.31
N GLY A 121 13.45 -0.90 -18.07
CA GLY A 121 12.02 -0.96 -18.38
C GLY A 121 11.15 -1.61 -17.29
N LEU A 122 11.74 -2.13 -16.21
CA LEU A 122 10.97 -2.68 -15.09
C LEU A 122 10.17 -1.57 -14.38
N ARG A 123 8.83 -1.72 -14.32
CA ARG A 123 7.90 -0.90 -13.54
C ARG A 123 6.99 -1.80 -12.68
N ILE A 124 7.32 -1.97 -11.40
CA ILE A 124 6.68 -3.00 -10.54
C ILE A 124 5.22 -2.64 -10.19
N LEU A 125 4.95 -1.34 -10.00
CA LEU A 125 3.65 -0.80 -9.58
C LEU A 125 2.95 -0.01 -10.69
N SER A 126 3.32 -0.21 -11.96
CA SER A 126 2.81 0.58 -13.09
C SER A 126 1.29 0.56 -13.20
N HIS A 127 0.64 -0.58 -12.97
CA HIS A 127 -0.80 -0.72 -13.16
C HIS A 127 -1.61 0.29 -12.32
N ARG A 128 -1.19 0.52 -11.07
CA ARG A 128 -1.81 1.51 -10.16
C ARG A 128 -1.68 2.94 -10.66
N GLU A 129 -0.56 3.28 -11.28
CA GLU A 129 -0.27 4.59 -11.83
C GLU A 129 -1.02 4.79 -13.14
N ASP A 130 -0.89 3.82 -14.06
CA ASP A 130 -1.45 3.87 -15.41
C ASP A 130 -2.99 3.98 -15.38
N ILE A 131 -3.68 3.22 -14.51
CA ILE A 131 -5.14 3.31 -14.34
C ILE A 131 -5.56 4.69 -13.78
N ALA A 132 -4.82 5.22 -12.81
CA ALA A 132 -5.17 6.50 -12.19
C ALA A 132 -4.97 7.68 -13.16
N ILE A 133 -3.94 7.61 -14.01
CA ILE A 133 -3.71 8.58 -15.08
C ILE A 133 -4.77 8.47 -16.19
N ASP A 134 -5.20 7.25 -16.54
CA ASP A 134 -6.32 7.05 -17.46
C ASP A 134 -7.62 7.64 -16.91
N LEU A 135 -7.89 7.47 -15.62
CA LEU A 135 -9.04 8.08 -14.95
C LEU A 135 -8.99 9.62 -15.04
N MET A 136 -7.86 10.23 -14.72
CA MET A 136 -7.67 11.68 -14.82
C MET A 136 -7.82 12.19 -16.25
N SER A 137 -7.38 11.40 -17.24
CA SER A 137 -7.51 11.73 -18.67
C SER A 137 -8.96 11.65 -19.17
N ASN A 138 -9.79 10.83 -18.51
CA ASN A 138 -11.21 10.68 -18.82
C ASN A 138 -12.11 11.72 -18.14
N PHE A 139 -11.61 12.53 -17.20
CA PHE A 139 -12.38 13.58 -16.57
C PHE A 139 -12.55 14.82 -17.46
N ASP A 140 -13.73 15.42 -17.43
CA ASP A 140 -13.94 16.76 -17.96
C ASP A 140 -13.31 17.83 -17.05
N GLU A 141 -13.25 19.08 -17.51
CA GLU A 141 -12.62 20.17 -16.74
C GLU A 141 -13.35 20.48 -15.42
N GLY A 142 -14.66 20.27 -15.35
CA GLY A 142 -15.44 20.43 -14.13
C GLY A 142 -15.10 19.35 -13.11
N GLN A 143 -14.97 18.11 -13.55
CA GLN A 143 -14.56 16.96 -12.76
C GLN A 143 -13.11 17.08 -12.29
N LYS A 144 -12.17 17.44 -13.17
CA LYS A 144 -10.76 17.71 -12.79
C LYS A 144 -10.66 18.78 -11.72
N LYS A 145 -11.41 19.88 -11.85
CA LYS A 145 -11.45 20.95 -10.84
C LYS A 145 -11.94 20.47 -9.48
N LYS A 146 -12.78 19.43 -9.44
CA LYS A 146 -13.25 18.80 -8.19
C LYS A 146 -12.27 17.77 -7.65
N ALA A 147 -11.65 16.97 -8.51
CA ALA A 147 -10.68 15.95 -8.12
C ALA A 147 -9.36 16.56 -7.63
N ILE A 148 -8.85 17.62 -8.27
CA ILE A 148 -7.56 18.23 -7.91
C ILE A 148 -7.72 19.07 -6.64
N ILE A 149 -7.15 18.58 -5.55
CA ILE A 149 -7.18 19.22 -4.22
C ILE A 149 -5.86 19.91 -3.89
N TYR A 150 -4.77 19.53 -4.58
CA TYR A 150 -3.48 20.20 -4.48
C TYR A 150 -2.95 20.57 -5.86
N GLY A 151 -2.53 21.83 -6.03
CA GLY A 151 -1.89 22.27 -7.28
C GLY A 151 -0.50 21.65 -7.51
N SER A 152 0.11 21.08 -6.48
CA SER A 152 1.37 20.33 -6.53
C SER A 152 1.23 19.07 -5.69
N ALA A 153 1.93 17.99 -6.07
CA ALA A 153 1.91 16.77 -5.27
C ALA A 153 2.46 17.03 -3.85
N PRO A 154 1.87 16.46 -2.78
CA PRO A 154 2.42 16.50 -1.43
C PRO A 154 3.82 15.86 -1.40
N ASN A 155 4.62 16.09 -0.34
CA ASN A 155 6.01 15.59 -0.30
C ASN A 155 6.11 14.05 -0.25
N ASP A 156 5.01 13.41 0.14
CA ASP A 156 4.83 11.98 0.35
C ASP A 156 3.32 11.70 0.47
N ILE A 157 2.93 10.45 0.70
CA ILE A 157 1.59 10.11 1.21
C ILE A 157 1.29 10.89 2.49
N ILE A 158 0.05 11.34 2.66
CA ILE A 158 -0.33 12.27 3.72
C ILE A 158 -0.42 11.56 5.07
N THR A 159 -0.78 10.28 5.08
CA THR A 159 -0.93 9.52 6.32
C THR A 159 0.39 9.03 6.92
N TYR A 160 1.51 9.12 6.19
CA TYR A 160 2.85 8.70 6.62
C TYR A 160 2.82 7.33 7.34
N ASN A 161 3.33 7.27 8.57
CA ASN A 161 3.34 6.09 9.43
C ASN A 161 2.33 6.18 10.59
N SER A 162 1.30 7.03 10.47
CA SER A 162 0.34 7.25 11.54
C SER A 162 -0.46 5.98 11.83
N SER A 163 -0.57 5.60 13.10
CA SER A 163 -1.45 4.51 13.54
C SER A 163 -2.93 4.83 13.38
N LYS A 164 -3.29 6.12 13.34
CA LYS A 164 -4.66 6.60 13.11
C LYS A 164 -4.70 7.56 11.93
N VAL A 165 -5.56 7.28 10.96
CA VAL A 165 -5.75 8.17 9.82
C VAL A 165 -6.66 9.32 10.20
N SER A 166 -6.23 10.54 9.88
CA SER A 166 -7.04 11.75 10.02
C SER A 166 -7.05 12.48 8.69
N LEU A 167 -8.12 12.28 7.92
CA LEU A 167 -8.35 12.90 6.62
C LEU A 167 -9.74 13.54 6.59
N PRO A 168 -9.98 14.54 5.73
CA PRO A 168 -11.33 15.03 5.49
C PRO A 168 -12.25 13.88 5.02
N VAL A 169 -13.44 13.79 5.62
CA VAL A 169 -14.43 12.74 5.32
C VAL A 169 -14.84 12.78 3.85
N GLU A 170 -15.01 13.98 3.30
CA GLU A 170 -15.38 14.22 1.90
C GLU A 170 -14.39 15.22 1.31
N GLU A 171 -13.61 14.80 0.32
CA GLU A 171 -12.68 15.68 -0.41
C GLU A 171 -12.34 15.06 -1.77
N GLY A 172 -12.33 15.86 -2.85
CA GLY A 172 -12.18 15.34 -4.21
C GLY A 172 -13.51 15.12 -4.94
N LEU A 173 -13.48 14.34 -6.02
CA LEU A 173 -14.63 13.99 -6.84
C LEU A 173 -15.29 12.69 -6.34
N SER A 174 -16.54 12.77 -5.89
CA SER A 174 -17.34 11.59 -5.54
C SER A 174 -17.58 10.69 -6.76
N ILE A 175 -17.50 9.37 -6.57
CA ILE A 175 -17.82 8.37 -7.60
C ILE A 175 -19.26 8.52 -8.12
N SER A 176 -20.19 9.04 -7.29
CA SER A 176 -21.56 9.37 -7.72
C SER A 176 -21.65 10.39 -8.88
N LYS A 177 -20.57 11.15 -9.12
CA LYS A 177 -20.47 12.17 -10.17
C LYS A 177 -19.64 11.71 -11.38
N MET A 178 -19.25 10.44 -11.42
CA MET A 178 -18.53 9.84 -12.53
C MET A 178 -19.50 9.26 -13.58
N THR A 179 -19.09 9.30 -14.84
CA THR A 179 -19.78 8.61 -15.93
C THR A 179 -19.59 7.09 -15.82
N GLY A 180 -20.35 6.29 -16.59
CA GLY A 180 -20.20 4.83 -16.57
C GLY A 180 -18.77 4.36 -16.87
N THR A 181 -18.10 4.98 -17.84
CA THR A 181 -16.69 4.66 -18.18
C THR A 181 -15.75 5.01 -17.03
N GLN A 182 -15.85 6.22 -16.48
CA GLN A 182 -15.01 6.66 -15.35
C GLN A 182 -15.23 5.78 -14.12
N ARG A 183 -16.48 5.38 -13.86
CA ARG A 183 -16.84 4.47 -12.78
C ARG A 183 -16.18 3.09 -12.94
N ALA A 184 -16.17 2.53 -14.14
CA ALA A 184 -15.49 1.27 -14.42
C ALA A 184 -13.96 1.37 -14.20
N ILE A 185 -13.35 2.51 -14.56
CA ILE A 185 -11.91 2.74 -14.35
C ILE A 185 -11.58 2.84 -12.86
N ILE A 186 -12.34 3.61 -12.06
CA ILE A 186 -12.08 3.72 -10.61
C ILE A 186 -12.37 2.39 -9.88
N GLU A 187 -13.38 1.62 -10.30
CA GLU A 187 -13.64 0.28 -9.77
C GLU A 187 -12.48 -0.68 -10.07
N THR A 188 -11.89 -0.58 -11.26
CA THR A 188 -10.66 -1.32 -11.62
C THR A 188 -9.48 -0.90 -10.74
N LEU A 189 -9.32 0.39 -10.47
CA LEU A 189 -8.27 0.90 -9.59
C LEU A 189 -8.45 0.42 -8.15
N ILE A 190 -9.66 0.48 -7.60
CA ILE A 190 -9.97 -0.05 -6.27
C ILE A 190 -9.67 -1.55 -6.20
N SER A 191 -10.03 -2.29 -7.26
CA SER A 191 -9.74 -3.72 -7.37
C SER A 191 -8.24 -4.03 -7.38
N GLU A 192 -7.41 -3.19 -7.98
CA GLU A 192 -5.94 -3.33 -7.96
C GLU A 192 -5.35 -3.28 -6.55
N TYR A 193 -6.00 -2.57 -5.63
CA TYR A 193 -5.59 -2.51 -4.22
C TYR A 193 -6.13 -3.69 -3.40
N ILE A 194 -7.38 -4.09 -3.62
CA ILE A 194 -8.05 -5.12 -2.81
C ILE A 194 -7.61 -6.54 -3.22
N ASN A 195 -7.38 -6.79 -4.52
CA ASN A 195 -7.03 -8.13 -5.04
C ASN A 195 -5.55 -8.53 -4.82
N GLN A 196 -4.89 -7.96 -3.82
CA GLN A 196 -3.51 -8.29 -3.48
C GLN A 196 -3.37 -9.44 -2.50
N VAL A 197 -4.49 -9.82 -1.88
CA VAL A 197 -4.62 -10.85 -0.86
C VAL A 197 -5.46 -12.02 -1.40
N PRO A 198 -5.50 -13.18 -0.72
CA PRO A 198 -6.38 -14.29 -1.09
C PRO A 198 -7.83 -13.85 -1.34
N GLU A 199 -8.47 -14.48 -2.33
CA GLU A 199 -9.80 -14.10 -2.86
C GLU A 199 -10.87 -13.93 -1.78
N GLU A 200 -10.89 -14.81 -0.77
CA GLU A 200 -11.84 -14.72 0.35
C GLU A 200 -11.72 -13.39 1.12
N LEU A 201 -10.49 -12.92 1.35
CA LEU A 201 -10.22 -11.67 2.06
C LEU A 201 -10.57 -10.46 1.19
N ALA A 202 -10.24 -10.53 -0.10
CA ALA A 202 -10.59 -9.52 -1.08
C ALA A 202 -12.12 -9.36 -1.18
N GLN A 203 -12.85 -10.48 -1.29
CA GLN A 203 -14.31 -10.48 -1.37
C GLN A 203 -14.94 -9.89 -0.11
N LYS A 204 -14.44 -10.25 1.08
CA LYS A 204 -14.91 -9.63 2.33
C LYS A 204 -14.79 -8.10 2.28
N LYS A 205 -13.68 -7.57 1.75
CA LYS A 205 -13.50 -6.13 1.65
C LYS A 205 -14.41 -5.49 0.58
N PHE A 206 -14.64 -6.17 -0.54
CA PHE A 206 -15.62 -5.72 -1.53
C PHE A 206 -17.03 -5.67 -0.96
N ASP A 207 -17.46 -6.68 -0.20
CA ASP A 207 -18.78 -6.71 0.44
C ASP A 207 -18.96 -5.55 1.44
N GLU A 208 -17.90 -5.19 2.18
CA GLU A 208 -17.91 -4.03 3.07
C GLU A 208 -18.08 -2.72 2.30
N LEU A 209 -17.35 -2.54 1.19
CA LEU A 209 -17.45 -1.37 0.33
C LEU A 209 -18.80 -1.27 -0.37
N GLU A 210 -19.37 -2.40 -0.81
CA GLU A 210 -20.71 -2.45 -1.40
C GLU A 210 -21.77 -2.01 -0.37
N LYS A 211 -21.69 -2.51 0.87
CA LYS A 211 -22.58 -2.10 1.97
C LYS A 211 -22.45 -0.62 2.32
N TYR A 212 -21.23 -0.09 2.26
CA TYR A 212 -20.98 1.35 2.48
C TYR A 212 -21.52 2.23 1.35
N GLY A 213 -21.61 1.69 0.14
CA GLY A 213 -22.04 2.41 -1.05
C GLY A 213 -20.85 3.10 -1.72
N LEU A 214 -20.43 2.55 -2.88
CA LEU A 214 -19.29 3.05 -3.63
C LEU A 214 -19.47 4.50 -4.09
N GLU A 215 -20.71 4.96 -4.24
CA GLU A 215 -21.06 6.34 -4.56
C GLU A 215 -20.58 7.37 -3.50
N ASN A 216 -20.36 6.93 -2.26
CA ASN A 216 -19.88 7.74 -1.15
C ASN A 216 -18.33 7.81 -1.08
N VAL A 217 -17.65 7.10 -1.98
CA VAL A 217 -16.19 7.14 -2.10
C VAL A 217 -15.78 8.29 -3.01
N HIS A 218 -14.68 8.94 -2.66
CA HIS A 218 -14.13 10.09 -3.34
C HIS A 218 -12.75 9.79 -3.93
N PHE A 219 -12.48 10.39 -5.09
CA PHE A 219 -11.17 10.39 -5.73
C PHE A 219 -10.57 11.80 -5.69
N ALA A 220 -9.37 11.94 -5.12
CA ALA A 220 -8.66 13.20 -5.04
C ALA A 220 -7.28 13.10 -5.69
N TRP A 221 -6.78 14.23 -6.22
CA TRP A 221 -5.55 14.33 -6.99
C TRP A 221 -4.69 15.50 -6.53
N GLY A 222 -3.37 15.36 -6.65
CA GLY A 222 -2.40 16.43 -6.45
C GLY A 222 -1.31 16.41 -7.50
N GLY A 223 -0.93 17.59 -8.02
CA GLY A 223 0.19 17.73 -8.95
C GLY A 223 -0.15 17.50 -10.43
N ALA A 224 0.83 17.02 -11.19
CA ALA A 224 0.70 16.81 -12.63
C ALA A 224 -0.38 15.75 -12.94
N THR A 225 -1.08 15.88 -14.07
CA THR A 225 -2.18 14.98 -14.48
C THR A 225 -1.73 13.94 -15.52
N ASP A 226 -0.43 13.80 -15.71
CA ASP A 226 0.20 12.82 -16.58
C ASP A 226 1.39 12.16 -15.85
N ALA A 227 1.84 11.02 -16.36
CA ALA A 227 2.92 10.25 -15.74
C ALA A 227 4.31 10.90 -15.88
N SER A 228 4.44 12.05 -16.56
CA SER A 228 5.73 12.74 -16.74
C SER A 228 6.08 13.67 -15.58
N GLY A 229 5.09 14.04 -14.76
CA GLY A 229 5.26 14.96 -13.65
C GLY A 229 4.99 14.34 -12.28
N GLU A 230 5.39 15.07 -11.24
CA GLU A 230 5.15 14.71 -9.84
C GLU A 230 3.65 14.69 -9.55
N HIS A 231 3.15 13.57 -9.03
CA HIS A 231 1.71 13.41 -8.83
C HIS A 231 1.38 12.54 -7.62
N TYR A 232 0.14 12.69 -7.17
CA TYR A 232 -0.45 12.00 -6.04
C TYR A 232 -1.93 11.74 -6.31
N TYR A 233 -2.45 10.63 -5.80
CA TYR A 233 -3.89 10.44 -5.69
C TYR A 233 -4.30 9.79 -4.37
N ARG A 234 -5.57 10.01 -4.04
CA ARG A 234 -6.25 9.40 -2.89
C ARG A 234 -7.61 8.85 -3.31
N ILE A 235 -7.95 7.67 -2.80
CA ILE A 235 -9.30 7.11 -2.85
C ILE A 235 -9.75 6.94 -1.42
N HIS A 236 -10.86 7.56 -1.02
CA HIS A 236 -11.31 7.42 0.37
C HIS A 236 -12.83 7.49 0.54
N GLY A 237 -13.32 6.77 1.54
CA GLY A 237 -14.71 6.78 1.99
C GLY A 237 -14.93 5.74 3.08
N GLY A 238 -15.65 6.11 4.14
CA GLY A 238 -15.86 5.22 5.29
C GLY A 238 -14.52 4.83 5.91
N ASN A 239 -14.31 3.52 6.06
CA ASN A 239 -13.06 2.96 6.57
C ASN A 239 -12.01 2.70 5.48
N PHE A 240 -12.31 2.91 4.20
CA PHE A 240 -11.39 2.60 3.11
C PHE A 240 -10.58 3.83 2.71
N VAL A 241 -9.25 3.71 2.75
CA VAL A 241 -8.32 4.76 2.31
C VAL A 241 -7.20 4.15 1.47
N VAL A 242 -6.96 4.74 0.30
CA VAL A 242 -5.82 4.47 -0.57
C VAL A 242 -5.06 5.76 -0.77
N GLU A 243 -3.73 5.73 -0.68
CA GLU A 243 -2.88 6.81 -1.13
C GLU A 243 -1.79 6.30 -2.07
N PHE A 244 -1.45 7.12 -3.06
CA PHE A 244 -0.35 6.90 -3.97
C PHE A 244 0.37 8.24 -4.15
N ASP A 245 1.68 8.26 -3.92
CA ASP A 245 2.57 9.37 -4.21
C ASP A 245 3.67 8.90 -5.15
N ASN A 246 3.92 9.66 -6.21
CA ASN A 246 5.12 9.54 -7.03
C ASN A 246 5.68 10.93 -7.29
N ARG A 247 6.14 11.58 -6.21
CA ARG A 247 6.76 12.90 -6.31
C ARG A 247 8.28 12.83 -6.40
N GLN A 248 8.90 11.98 -5.59
CA GLN A 248 10.35 12.03 -5.38
C GLN A 248 11.13 11.57 -6.63
N ASN A 249 12.39 12.00 -6.73
CA ASN A 249 13.32 11.61 -7.80
C ASN A 249 12.83 11.88 -9.23
N GLY A 250 12.01 12.94 -9.42
CA GLY A 250 11.41 13.31 -10.70
C GLY A 250 10.36 12.30 -11.12
N ALA A 251 9.35 12.10 -10.25
CA ALA A 251 8.29 11.10 -10.40
C ALA A 251 8.84 9.69 -10.70
N ASN A 252 9.84 9.27 -9.91
CA ASN A 252 10.46 7.95 -10.07
C ASN A 252 10.68 7.24 -8.73
N HIS A 253 9.80 7.47 -7.77
CA HIS A 253 9.87 6.86 -6.44
C HIS A 253 8.44 6.84 -5.87
N ILE A 254 7.82 5.68 -5.98
CA ILE A 254 6.43 5.46 -5.59
C ILE A 254 6.36 5.10 -4.10
N HIS A 255 5.43 5.72 -3.38
CA HIS A 255 4.88 5.25 -2.13
C HIS A 255 3.39 5.00 -2.30
N SER A 256 2.92 3.81 -1.97
CA SER A 256 1.51 3.46 -2.19
C SER A 256 0.99 2.53 -1.09
N VAL A 257 -0.14 2.93 -0.50
CA VAL A 257 -0.74 2.26 0.65
C VAL A 257 -2.23 2.13 0.47
N TRP A 258 -2.81 1.05 0.98
CA TRP A 258 -4.23 0.99 1.28
C TRP A 258 -4.47 0.55 2.72
N ARG A 259 -5.54 1.06 3.30
CA ARG A 259 -5.84 1.01 4.74
C ARG A 259 -7.32 0.78 4.96
N ASP A 260 -7.62 -0.09 5.92
CA ASP A 260 -8.91 -0.14 6.61
C ASP A 260 -8.76 0.64 7.91
N VAL A 261 -9.09 1.94 7.89
CA VAL A 261 -8.67 2.86 8.96
C VAL A 261 -9.38 2.64 10.29
N ASP A 262 -10.47 1.86 10.31
CA ASP A 262 -11.16 1.45 11.54
C ASP A 262 -10.58 0.17 12.14
N ASN A 263 -9.94 -0.67 11.32
CA ASN A 263 -9.44 -1.98 11.70
C ASN A 263 -7.95 -2.20 11.38
N ASP A 264 -7.20 -1.14 11.08
CA ASP A 264 -5.75 -1.17 10.94
C ASP A 264 -5.12 -1.78 12.20
N PHE A 265 -4.16 -2.68 12.01
CA PHE A 265 -3.53 -3.43 13.09
C PHE A 265 -4.52 -4.19 14.00
N ALA A 266 -5.72 -4.52 13.50
CA ALA A 266 -6.82 -5.12 14.26
C ALA A 266 -7.34 -4.26 15.44
N GLU A 267 -7.35 -2.92 15.31
CA GLU A 267 -7.81 -2.01 16.38
C GLU A 267 -9.23 -2.32 16.86
N ASP A 268 -10.16 -2.70 15.98
CA ASP A 268 -11.55 -2.98 16.38
C ASP A 268 -11.64 -4.21 17.30
N VAL A 269 -10.98 -5.32 16.93
CA VAL A 269 -10.96 -6.53 17.76
C VAL A 269 -10.26 -6.27 19.10
N MET A 270 -9.17 -5.51 19.10
CA MET A 270 -8.51 -5.09 20.34
C MET A 270 -9.41 -4.22 21.21
N ARG A 271 -10.15 -3.28 20.61
CA ARG A 271 -11.11 -2.43 21.32
C ARG A 271 -12.22 -3.26 21.95
N GLN A 272 -12.81 -4.20 21.22
CA GLN A 272 -13.84 -5.10 21.74
C GLN A 272 -13.31 -5.96 22.89
N HIS A 273 -12.09 -6.50 22.76
CA HIS A 273 -11.44 -7.25 23.84
C HIS A 273 -11.20 -6.38 25.08
N LEU A 274 -10.67 -5.16 24.90
CA LEU A 274 -10.47 -4.21 25.99
C LEU A 274 -11.80 -3.91 26.69
N LEU A 275 -12.85 -3.56 25.95
CA LEU A 275 -14.18 -3.29 26.53
C LEU A 275 -14.78 -4.48 27.27
N ALA A 276 -14.54 -5.70 26.79
CA ALA A 276 -15.12 -6.92 27.36
C ALA A 276 -14.36 -7.43 28.60
N TYR A 277 -13.04 -7.23 28.68
CA TYR A 277 -12.20 -7.87 29.69
C TYR A 277 -11.40 -6.90 30.56
N HIS A 278 -11.29 -5.62 30.18
CA HIS A 278 -10.61 -4.59 30.96
C HIS A 278 -11.55 -3.40 31.19
N VAL A 279 -11.82 -3.09 32.47
CA VAL A 279 -12.60 -1.89 32.83
C VAL A 279 -11.77 -0.66 32.43
N LEU A 280 -12.28 0.13 31.47
CA LEU A 280 -11.75 1.46 31.14
C LEU A 280 -12.16 2.50 32.18
#